data_AF-A0AAD9NX05-F1
#
_entry.id   AF-A0AAD9NX05-F1
#
_cell.length_a   1.000
_cell.length_b   1.000
_cell.length_c   1.000
_cell.angle_alpha   90.00
_cell.angle_beta   90.00
_cell.angle_gamma   90.00
#
_symmetry.space_group_name_H-M   'P 1'
#
loop_
_entity.id
_entity.type
_entity.pdbx_description
1 polymer ?
#
loop_
_entity_poly.entity_id
_entity_poly.type
_entity_poly.pdbx_seq_one_letter_code
_entity_poly.pdbx_strand_id
1 'polypeptide(L)'
;MADGVYRHSRQNADLFNVDTSLFRAKTKSTRILMRELLFADDSALVAHSAEEMQKIVDAFSDASKKFGLKINVKKTEVLYQPNSTRTREENIMVDGNKLNSVLEFTYLGSTISNNGCIDDEIQRRMAKASASFGRLRQRFWNNHHLSMRVKGQIYRAIM
;
A
#
# COMPACT_ATOMS: atom_id res chain seq x y z
N MET A 1 21.66 9.65 9.31
CA MET A 1 20.36 8.98 9.51
C MET A 1 20.21 7.98 8.39
N ALA A 2 19.63 6.80 8.64
CA ALA A 2 19.45 5.81 7.58
C ALA A 2 18.21 6.17 6.76
N ASP A 3 18.38 6.34 5.45
CA ASP A 3 17.33 6.68 4.48
C ASP A 3 16.17 5.67 4.55
N GLY A 4 14.90 6.11 4.48
CA GLY A 4 13.72 5.22 4.47
C GLY A 4 12.72 5.44 5.61
N VAL A 5 11.57 4.76 5.56
CA VAL A 5 10.45 4.95 6.48
C VAL A 5 10.52 4.02 7.69
N TYR A 6 10.41 4.58 8.89
CA TYR A 6 10.42 3.80 10.11
C TYR A 6 9.00 3.35 10.49
N ARG A 7 8.81 2.04 10.65
CA ARG A 7 7.58 1.46 11.19
C ARG A 7 7.84 0.85 12.56
N HIS A 8 6.94 1.12 13.50
CA HIS A 8 6.90 0.40 14.77
C HIS A 8 6.01 -0.83 14.59
N SER A 9 6.54 -2.01 14.90
CA SER A 9 5.84 -3.29 14.78
C SER A 9 5.84 -4.02 16.13
N ARG A 10 4.76 -4.76 16.41
CA ARG A 10 4.60 -5.62 17.58
C ARG A 10 3.89 -6.90 17.16
N GLN A 11 4.51 -8.05 17.36
CA GLN A 11 4.02 -9.34 16.84
C GLN A 11 2.81 -9.92 17.60
N ASN A 12 2.49 -9.40 18.80
CA ASN A 12 1.42 -9.91 19.67
C ASN A 12 0.34 -8.85 20.00
N ALA A 13 0.10 -7.89 19.11
CA ALA A 13 -0.99 -6.93 19.29
C ALA A 13 -2.28 -7.52 18.70
N ASP A 14 -3.34 -7.58 19.52
CA ASP A 14 -4.68 -7.85 19.01
C ASP A 14 -5.12 -6.67 18.15
N LEU A 15 -5.43 -6.93 16.87
CA LEU A 15 -5.86 -5.94 15.90
C LEU A 15 -7.18 -5.25 16.28
N PHE A 16 -7.96 -5.85 17.18
CA PHE A 16 -9.25 -5.31 17.64
C PHE A 16 -9.17 -4.61 18.99
N ASN A 17 -8.00 -4.61 19.64
CA ASN A 17 -7.77 -3.94 20.91
C ASN A 17 -6.49 -3.09 20.85
N VAL A 18 -6.51 -2.10 19.96
CA VAL A 18 -5.37 -1.24 19.64
C VAL A 18 -5.40 0.00 20.52
N ASP A 19 -4.81 -0.08 21.71
CA ASP A 19 -4.46 1.12 22.48
C ASP A 19 -3.13 1.69 21.94
N THR A 20 -3.14 2.96 21.55
CA THR A 20 -1.95 3.71 21.09
C THR A 20 -0.82 3.74 22.13
N SER A 21 -1.12 3.58 23.42
CA SER A 21 -0.14 3.44 24.49
C SER A 21 0.74 2.19 24.34
N LEU A 22 0.25 1.14 23.68
CA LEU A 22 0.97 -0.12 23.45
C LEU A 22 2.18 0.04 22.53
N PHE A 23 2.12 0.99 21.57
CA PHE A 23 3.23 1.30 20.67
C PHE A 23 4.26 2.24 21.29
N ARG A 24 3.96 2.85 22.45
CA ARG A 24 4.91 3.67 23.23
C ARG A 24 5.83 2.82 24.13
N ALA A 25 5.48 1.57 24.39
CA ALA A 25 6.28 0.67 25.24
C ALA A 25 7.58 0.24 24.56
N LYS A 26 8.72 0.80 25.00
CA LYS A 26 10.06 0.60 24.43
C LYS A 26 10.54 -0.86 24.40
N THR A 27 10.06 -1.71 25.31
CA THR A 27 10.53 -3.11 25.45
C THR A 27 9.79 -4.11 24.57
N LYS A 28 8.70 -3.71 23.91
CA LYS A 28 7.84 -4.63 23.13
C LYS A 28 7.56 -4.16 21.70
N SER A 29 8.15 -3.06 21.26
CA SER A 29 8.06 -2.57 19.88
C SER A 29 9.40 -2.72 19.17
N THR A 30 9.37 -3.28 17.96
CA THR A 30 10.52 -3.33 17.07
C THR A 30 10.39 -2.21 16.06
N ARG A 31 11.44 -1.41 15.88
CA ARG A 31 11.50 -0.38 14.85
C ARG A 31 12.15 -0.99 13.61
N ILE A 32 11.39 -1.07 12.53
CA ILE A 32 11.84 -1.61 11.24
C ILE A 32 11.99 -0.43 10.28
N LEU A 33 13.12 -0.35 9.60
CA LEU A 33 13.34 0.59 8.51
C LEU A 33 12.88 -0.08 7.20
N MET A 34 11.88 0.49 6.56
CA MET A 34 11.38 0.05 5.26
C MET A 34 11.88 1.01 4.18
N ARG A 35 12.42 0.45 3.10
CA ARG A 35 12.89 1.20 1.91
C ARG A 35 12.20 0.71 0.65
N GLU A 36 11.92 -0.60 0.61
CA GLU A 36 11.36 -1.29 -0.54
C GLU A 36 10.33 -2.34 -0.09
N LEU A 37 9.33 -2.53 -0.92
CA LEU A 37 8.31 -3.56 -0.86
C LEU A 37 8.33 -4.22 -2.24
N LEU A 38 8.83 -5.45 -2.32
CA LEU A 38 9.05 -6.16 -3.58
C LEU A 38 8.11 -7.36 -3.67
N PHE A 39 7.39 -7.48 -4.78
CA PHE A 39 6.53 -8.62 -5.08
C PHE A 39 6.50 -8.92 -6.58
N ALA A 40 7.08 -10.05 -7.00
CA ALA A 40 7.23 -10.40 -8.40
C ALA A 40 7.90 -9.25 -9.20
N ASP A 41 7.24 -8.73 -10.23
CA ASP A 41 7.67 -7.57 -11.01
C ASP A 41 7.21 -6.22 -10.44
N ASP A 42 6.29 -6.22 -9.47
CA ASP A 42 5.82 -5.01 -8.80
C ASP A 42 6.76 -4.62 -7.64
N SER A 43 7.17 -3.36 -7.62
CA SER A 43 8.04 -2.81 -6.57
C SER A 43 7.52 -1.46 -6.11
N ALA A 44 7.46 -1.25 -4.79
CA ALA A 44 7.14 0.04 -4.18
C ALA A 44 8.28 0.49 -3.27
N LEU A 45 8.73 1.73 -3.46
CA LEU A 45 9.83 2.34 -2.72
C LEU A 45 9.28 3.44 -1.81
N VAL A 46 9.88 3.62 -0.63
CA VAL A 46 9.40 4.59 0.37
C VAL A 46 10.56 5.34 1.01
N ALA A 47 10.39 6.65 1.19
CA ALA A 47 11.37 7.56 1.78
C ALA A 47 10.67 8.71 2.51
N HIS A 48 11.38 9.41 3.40
CA HIS A 48 10.81 10.57 4.12
C HIS A 48 11.02 11.91 3.39
N SER A 49 11.91 11.95 2.40
CA SER A 49 12.17 13.14 1.59
C SER A 49 12.41 12.76 0.12
N ALA A 50 12.22 13.68 -0.82
CA ALA A 50 12.58 13.39 -2.21
C ALA A 50 14.07 13.18 -2.42
N GLU A 51 14.94 13.83 -1.65
CA GLU A 51 16.38 13.58 -1.80
C GLU A 51 16.73 12.14 -1.43
N GLU A 52 16.10 11.60 -0.38
CA GLU A 52 16.22 10.18 -0.04
C GLU A 52 15.55 9.29 -1.10
N MET A 53 14.36 9.66 -1.60
CA MET A 53 13.67 8.91 -2.64
C MET A 53 14.51 8.81 -3.91
N GLN A 54 15.10 9.91 -4.36
CA GLN A 54 15.94 9.95 -5.56
C GLN A 54 17.13 9.00 -5.42
N LYS A 55 17.81 9.00 -4.25
CA LYS A 55 18.92 8.06 -3.98
C LYS A 55 18.47 6.60 -4.02
N ILE A 56 17.32 6.27 -3.42
CA ILE A 56 16.79 4.90 -3.40
C ILE A 56 16.43 4.47 -4.83
N VAL A 57 15.79 5.35 -5.60
CA VAL A 57 15.41 5.10 -7.00
C VAL A 57 16.63 4.92 -7.91
N ASP A 58 17.66 5.74 -7.76
CA ASP A 58 18.91 5.61 -8.52
C ASP A 58 19.62 4.29 -8.19
N ALA A 59 19.74 3.97 -6.90
CA ALA A 59 20.32 2.71 -6.45
C ALA A 59 19.52 1.49 -6.95
N PHE A 60 18.19 1.60 -6.97
CA PHE A 60 17.28 0.56 -7.48
C PHE A 60 17.43 0.39 -9.00
N SER A 61 17.55 1.48 -9.76
CA SER A 61 17.83 1.46 -11.21
C SER A 61 19.17 0.79 -11.51
N ASP A 62 20.23 1.17 -10.79
CA ASP A 62 21.57 0.60 -10.96
C ASP A 62 21.61 -0.89 -10.61
N ALA A 63 20.94 -1.29 -9.52
CA ALA A 63 20.80 -2.69 -9.16
C ALA A 63 20.03 -3.46 -10.25
N SER A 64 18.89 -2.92 -10.69
CA SER A 64 18.06 -3.54 -11.75
C SER A 64 18.86 -3.80 -13.02
N LYS A 65 19.64 -2.82 -13.49
CA LYS A 65 20.51 -2.96 -14.67
C LYS A 65 21.56 -4.05 -14.50
N LYS A 66 22.17 -4.18 -13.31
CA LYS A 66 23.15 -5.24 -13.01
C LYS A 66 22.53 -6.64 -13.10
N PHE A 67 21.24 -6.77 -12.81
CA PHE A 67 20.48 -8.01 -12.98
C PHE A 67 19.87 -8.17 -14.37
N GLY A 68 20.16 -7.28 -15.32
CA GLY A 68 19.59 -7.31 -16.67
C GLY A 68 18.11 -6.91 -16.73
N LEU A 69 17.59 -6.28 -15.67
CA LEU A 69 16.21 -5.79 -15.60
C LEU A 69 16.15 -4.33 -16.06
N LYS A 70 14.99 -3.96 -16.63
CA LYS A 70 14.70 -2.60 -17.08
C LYS A 70 13.45 -2.08 -16.39
N ILE A 71 13.57 -0.94 -15.71
CA ILE A 71 12.44 -0.25 -15.10
C ILE A 71 11.53 0.29 -16.19
N ASN A 72 10.23 0.00 -16.08
CA ASN A 72 9.23 0.56 -16.97
C ASN A 72 8.79 1.95 -16.50
N VAL A 73 9.57 2.97 -16.85
CA VAL A 73 9.33 4.38 -16.46
C VAL A 73 7.89 4.84 -16.71
N LYS A 74 7.24 4.37 -17.79
CA LYS A 74 5.85 4.76 -18.12
C LYS A 74 4.82 4.23 -17.13
N LYS A 75 5.10 3.07 -16.50
CA LYS A 75 4.26 2.47 -15.46
C LYS A 75 4.67 2.88 -14.05
N THR A 76 5.85 3.45 -13.89
CA THR A 76 6.36 3.87 -12.59
C THR A 76 5.77 5.22 -12.20
N GLU A 77 5.07 5.23 -11.07
CA GLU A 77 4.38 6.41 -10.53
C GLU A 77 5.03 6.84 -9.21
N VAL A 78 4.90 8.13 -8.87
CA VAL A 78 5.35 8.68 -7.59
C VAL A 78 4.18 9.36 -6.88
N LEU A 79 3.99 9.02 -5.61
CA LEU A 79 3.04 9.67 -4.72
C LEU A 79 3.78 10.54 -3.72
N TYR A 80 3.40 11.80 -3.64
CA TYR A 80 3.89 12.72 -2.63
C TYR A 80 2.85 12.91 -1.53
N GLN A 81 3.22 12.67 -0.27
CA GLN A 81 2.36 12.87 0.89
C GLN A 81 2.79 14.11 1.70
N PRO A 82 2.08 15.24 1.58
CA PRO A 82 2.45 16.47 2.30
C PRO A 82 2.01 16.45 3.77
N ASN A 83 2.89 16.88 4.67
CA ASN A 83 2.61 16.98 6.11
C ASN A 83 1.89 18.27 6.55
N SER A 84 1.18 18.99 5.65
CA SER A 84 0.31 20.18 5.85
C SER A 84 0.78 21.55 5.33
N THR A 85 2.04 21.75 4.93
CA THR A 85 2.53 23.10 4.50
C THR A 85 3.40 23.12 3.25
N ARG A 86 3.74 21.97 2.69
CA ARG A 86 4.57 21.87 1.48
C ARG A 86 3.75 21.33 0.32
N THR A 87 3.49 22.19 -0.65
CA THR A 87 2.83 21.91 -1.94
C THR A 87 3.85 21.67 -3.06
N ARG A 88 5.08 21.27 -2.73
CA ARG A 88 6.09 21.08 -3.76
C ARG A 88 6.00 19.66 -4.30
N GLU A 89 5.53 19.52 -5.54
CA GLU A 89 5.80 18.33 -6.33
C GLU A 89 7.32 18.21 -6.49
N GLU A 90 7.89 17.18 -5.89
CA GLU A 90 9.32 16.89 -6.03
C GLU A 90 9.51 16.00 -7.26
N ASN A 91 10.35 16.46 -8.19
CA ASN A 91 10.60 15.77 -9.45
C ASN A 91 11.54 14.58 -9.20
N ILE A 92 10.97 13.39 -9.04
CA ILE A 92 11.75 12.14 -9.03
C ILE A 92 12.03 11.72 -10.47
N MET A 93 13.27 11.34 -10.75
CA MET A 93 13.74 10.93 -12.07
C MET A 93 14.30 9.51 -12.03
N VAL A 94 14.13 8.77 -13.13
CA VAL A 94 14.78 7.48 -13.40
C VAL A 94 15.45 7.57 -14.76
N ASP A 95 16.76 7.36 -14.82
CA ASP A 95 17.54 7.39 -16.08
C ASP A 95 17.31 8.67 -16.88
N GLY A 96 17.19 9.81 -16.20
CA GLY A 96 16.93 11.13 -16.81
C GLY A 96 15.47 11.36 -17.21
N ASN A 97 14.56 10.42 -16.99
CA ASN A 97 13.13 10.56 -17.28
C ASN A 97 12.36 10.87 -15.99
N LYS A 98 11.51 11.90 -16.02
CA LYS A 98 10.63 12.24 -14.89
C LYS A 98 9.54 11.17 -14.72
N LEU A 99 9.33 10.75 -13.46
CA LEU A 99 8.23 9.83 -13.11
C LEU A 99 6.88 10.57 -13.06
N ASN A 100 5.80 9.84 -13.31
CA ASN A 100 4.44 10.40 -13.24
C ASN A 100 4.02 10.61 -11.78
N SER A 101 3.76 11.86 -11.41
CA SER A 101 3.19 12.20 -10.10
C SER A 101 1.70 11.87 -10.07
N VAL A 102 1.27 11.15 -9.03
CA VAL A 102 -0.13 10.75 -8.83
C VAL A 102 -0.63 11.19 -7.46
N LEU A 103 -1.94 11.39 -7.34
CA LEU A 103 -2.62 11.68 -6.06
C LEU A 103 -3.00 10.41 -5.30
N GLU A 104 -3.07 9.29 -6.00
CA GLU A 104 -3.41 7.99 -5.48
C GLU A 104 -2.43 6.96 -6.03
N PHE A 105 -1.89 6.11 -5.18
CA PHE A 105 -0.93 5.07 -5.54
C PHE A 105 -1.47 3.71 -5.14
N THR A 106 -1.55 2.80 -6.10
CA THR A 106 -2.07 1.44 -5.84
C THR A 106 -0.94 0.42 -5.88
N TYR A 107 -0.79 -0.33 -4.80
CA TYR A 107 0.17 -1.44 -4.70
C TYR A 107 -0.56 -2.70 -4.24
N LEU A 108 -0.45 -3.78 -5.03
CA LEU A 108 -1.07 -5.08 -4.77
C LEU A 108 -2.57 -4.99 -4.40
N GLY A 109 -3.29 -4.08 -5.06
CA GLY A 109 -4.73 -3.86 -4.87
C GLY A 109 -5.12 -2.99 -3.68
N SER A 110 -4.16 -2.48 -2.90
CA SER A 110 -4.39 -1.48 -1.84
C SER A 110 -4.02 -0.10 -2.37
N THR A 111 -4.93 0.88 -2.22
CA THR A 111 -4.67 2.25 -2.66
C THR A 111 -4.34 3.17 -1.49
N ILE A 112 -3.34 4.03 -1.66
CA ILE A 112 -2.94 5.06 -0.71
C ILE A 112 -3.13 6.42 -1.37
N SER A 113 -3.78 7.34 -0.67
CA SER A 113 -3.98 8.72 -1.11
C SER A 113 -2.87 9.66 -0.60
N ASN A 114 -2.69 10.77 -1.30
CA ASN A 114 -1.70 11.79 -0.94
C ASN A 114 -1.98 12.45 0.43
N ASN A 115 -3.25 12.57 0.81
CA ASN A 115 -3.68 13.15 2.08
C ASN A 115 -3.45 12.21 3.28
N GLY A 116 -2.99 10.98 3.04
CA GLY A 116 -2.75 9.98 4.07
C GLY A 116 -4.01 9.43 4.75
N CYS A 117 -5.19 9.77 4.23
CA CYS A 117 -6.47 9.33 4.77
C CYS A 117 -6.81 7.92 4.27
N ILE A 118 -7.09 7.00 5.19
CA ILE A 118 -7.47 5.63 4.86
C ILE A 118 -8.95 5.50 4.46
N ASP A 119 -9.77 6.52 4.73
CA ASP A 119 -11.22 6.46 4.51
C ASP A 119 -11.55 6.14 3.05
N ASP A 120 -10.84 6.75 2.10
CA ASP A 120 -11.04 6.51 0.66
C ASP A 120 -10.77 5.05 0.27
N GLU A 121 -9.75 4.42 0.87
CA GLU A 121 -9.45 3.00 0.65
C GLU A 121 -10.49 2.09 1.31
N ILE A 122 -10.97 2.44 2.50
CA ILE A 122 -12.06 1.70 3.18
C ILE A 122 -13.33 1.75 2.32
N GLN A 123 -13.72 2.93 1.83
CA GLN A 123 -14.89 3.08 0.96
C GLN A 123 -14.73 2.28 -0.33
N ARG A 124 -13.54 2.29 -0.95
CA ARG A 124 -13.24 1.45 -2.12
C ARG A 124 -13.41 -0.03 -1.84
N ARG A 125 -12.90 -0.53 -0.71
CA ARG A 125 -13.04 -1.94 -0.31
C ARG A 125 -14.50 -2.30 -0.04
N MET A 126 -15.25 -1.45 0.65
CA MET A 126 -16.69 -1.62 0.87
C MET A 126 -17.47 -1.68 -0.44
N ALA A 127 -17.15 -0.81 -1.41
CA ALA A 127 -17.77 -0.80 -2.72
C ALA A 127 -17.45 -2.08 -3.52
N LYS A 128 -16.19 -2.52 -3.54
CA LYS A 128 -15.77 -3.78 -4.20
C LYS A 128 -16.44 -5.02 -3.59
N ALA A 129 -16.53 -5.06 -2.26
CA ALA A 129 -17.23 -6.12 -1.53
C ALA A 129 -18.73 -6.13 -1.87
N SER A 130 -19.38 -4.97 -1.81
CA SER A 130 -20.81 -4.81 -2.14
C SER A 130 -21.11 -5.21 -3.59
N ALA A 131 -20.26 -4.81 -4.55
CA ALA A 131 -20.41 -5.20 -5.95
C ALA A 131 -20.24 -6.71 -6.15
N SER A 132 -19.28 -7.33 -5.48
CA SER A 132 -19.07 -8.78 -5.54
C SER A 132 -20.23 -9.55 -4.92
N PHE A 133 -20.75 -9.08 -3.79
CA PHE A 133 -21.98 -9.61 -3.20
C PHE A 133 -23.17 -9.45 -4.18
N GLY A 134 -23.36 -8.28 -4.77
CA GLY A 134 -24.42 -8.02 -5.75
C GLY A 134 -24.38 -8.96 -6.97
N ARG A 135 -23.19 -9.24 -7.51
CA ARG A 135 -23.01 -10.17 -8.64
C ARG A 135 -23.47 -11.60 -8.33
N LEU A 136 -23.40 -12.01 -7.08
CA LEU A 136 -23.82 -13.34 -6.61
C LEU A 136 -25.32 -13.38 -6.23
N ARG A 137 -26.05 -12.26 -6.31
CA ARG A 137 -27.43 -12.15 -5.82
C ARG A 137 -28.39 -13.14 -6.47
N GLN A 138 -28.48 -13.17 -7.79
CA GLN A 138 -29.47 -14.05 -8.45
C GLN A 138 -29.07 -15.51 -8.41
N ARG A 139 -27.79 -15.83 -8.65
CA ARG A 139 -27.32 -17.22 -8.77
C ARG A 139 -27.13 -17.92 -7.43
N PHE A 140 -26.80 -17.17 -6.38
CA PHE A 140 -26.40 -17.74 -5.09
C PHE A 140 -27.26 -17.23 -3.94
N TRP A 141 -27.35 -15.91 -3.70
CA TRP A 141 -28.05 -15.40 -2.52
C TRP A 141 -29.56 -15.66 -2.56
N ASN A 142 -30.21 -15.50 -3.71
CA ASN A 142 -31.64 -15.74 -3.90
C ASN A 142 -31.98 -17.21 -4.19
N ASN A 143 -30.98 -18.09 -4.32
CA ASN A 143 -31.22 -19.47 -4.69
C ASN A 143 -31.80 -20.25 -3.49
N HIS A 144 -33.05 -20.71 -3.60
CA HIS A 144 -33.73 -21.46 -2.55
C HIS A 144 -33.24 -22.91 -2.41
N HIS A 145 -32.55 -23.46 -3.41
CA HIS A 145 -31.93 -24.78 -3.33
C HIS A 145 -30.65 -24.80 -2.48
N LEU A 146 -30.12 -23.62 -2.13
CA LEU A 146 -28.95 -23.49 -1.28
C LEU A 146 -29.35 -23.20 0.16
N SER A 147 -28.85 -24.02 1.08
CA SER A 147 -29.11 -23.83 2.50
C SER A 147 -28.47 -22.55 3.04
N MET A 148 -29.10 -21.96 4.06
CA MET A 148 -28.55 -20.79 4.76
C MET A 148 -27.16 -21.06 5.36
N ARG A 149 -26.87 -22.31 5.75
CA ARG A 149 -25.56 -22.71 6.25
C ARG A 149 -24.46 -22.53 5.20
N VAL A 150 -24.68 -22.98 3.96
CA VAL A 150 -23.73 -22.84 2.85
C VAL A 150 -23.55 -21.36 2.50
N LYS A 151 -24.66 -20.61 2.44
CA LYS A 151 -24.60 -19.16 2.21
C LYS A 151 -23.78 -18.44 3.28
N GLY A 152 -23.95 -18.81 4.55
CA GLY A 152 -23.17 -18.27 5.67
C GLY A 152 -21.69 -18.66 5.66
N GLN A 153 -21.35 -19.87 5.21
CA GLN A 153 -19.95 -20.28 5.01
C GLN A 153 -19.27 -19.46 3.91
N ILE A 154 -19.94 -19.28 2.76
CA ILE A 154 -19.40 -18.47 1.66
C ILE A 154 -19.30 -17.00 2.08
N TYR A 155 -20.28 -16.46 2.78
CA TYR A 155 -20.22 -15.09 3.29
C TYR A 155 -18.95 -14.86 4.13
N ARG A 156 -18.66 -15.74 5.10
CA ARG A 156 -17.44 -15.68 5.94
C ARG A 156 -16.14 -15.95 5.18
N ALA A 157 -16.19 -16.57 4.01
CA ALA A 157 -15.00 -16.84 3.21
C ALA A 157 -14.64 -15.67 2.29
N ILE A 158 -15.64 -14.84 1.93
CA ILE A 158 -15.49 -13.71 1.00
C ILE A 158 -15.31 -12.37 1.76
N MET A 159 -15.95 -12.24 2.93
CA MET A 159 -15.92 -11.05 3.80
C MET A 159 -15.07 -11.33 5.03
#